data_AF-A0AAE5HCY8-F1
#
_entry.id   AF-A0AAE5HCY8-F1
#
_cell.length_a   1.000
_cell.length_b   1.000
_cell.length_c   1.000
_cell.angle_alpha   90.00
_cell.angle_beta   90.00
_cell.angle_gamma   90.00
#
_symmetry.space_group_name_H-M   'P 1'
#
loop_
_entity.id
_entity.type
_entity.pdbx_description
1 polymer ?
#
loop_
_entity_poly.entity_id
_entity_poly.type
_entity_poly.pdbx_seq_one_letter_code
_entity_poly.pdbx_strand_id
1 'polypeptide(L)'
;MNITPSVVRAERDWILRRDEQIVAIINETRDRLGVLFETNVDHITIEQYHAAVIDLFARGDIAVNVAAYCRILRELDVAGDYPGFIVDEILGRELAATVAGEQPLALLAQATFHFADIHVHGDETENAGVDDLDAALAAGFQTRLPGWSWREQKSPFSIE
;
A
#
# COMPACT_ATOMS: atom_id res chain seq x y z
N MET A 1 19.20 -1.62 11.45
CA MET A 1 18.73 -2.37 10.26
C MET A 1 19.79 -2.35 9.16
N ASN A 2 20.05 -3.48 8.50
CA ASN A 2 20.99 -3.60 7.36
C ASN A 2 20.26 -4.24 6.16
N ILE A 3 20.05 -3.49 5.08
CA ILE A 3 19.31 -3.97 3.91
C ILE A 3 20.26 -4.59 2.90
N THR A 4 20.10 -5.88 2.64
CA THR A 4 20.87 -6.63 1.64
C THR A 4 19.92 -7.26 0.61
N PRO A 5 20.42 -7.75 -0.54
CA PRO A 5 19.57 -8.44 -1.52
C PRO A 5 18.82 -9.66 -0.95
N SER A 6 19.38 -10.36 0.06
CA SER A 6 18.66 -11.46 0.72
C SER A 6 17.54 -10.96 1.61
N VAL A 7 17.71 -9.82 2.29
CA VAL A 7 16.64 -9.17 3.06
C VAL A 7 15.52 -8.74 2.13
N VAL A 8 15.83 -8.10 0.99
CA VAL A 8 14.80 -7.67 0.02
C VAL A 8 13.95 -8.85 -0.46
N ARG A 9 14.55 -10.02 -0.73
CA ARG A 9 13.80 -11.24 -1.07
C ARG A 9 12.91 -11.73 0.07
N ALA A 10 13.44 -11.74 1.30
CA ALA A 10 12.67 -12.16 2.46
C ALA A 10 11.46 -11.23 2.72
N GLU A 11 11.62 -9.93 2.52
CA GLU A 11 10.52 -8.97 2.64
C GLU A 11 9.48 -9.16 1.54
N ARG A 12 9.88 -9.39 0.29
CA ARG A 12 8.93 -9.78 -0.77
C ARG A 12 8.09 -10.98 -0.35
N ASP A 13 8.74 -12.02 0.13
CA ASP A 13 8.07 -13.26 0.52
C ASP A 13 7.16 -13.04 1.75
N TRP A 14 7.52 -12.12 2.64
CA TRP A 14 6.66 -11.73 3.76
C TRP A 14 5.42 -10.96 3.29
N ILE A 15 5.57 -9.99 2.37
CA ILE A 15 4.46 -9.24 1.77
C ILE A 15 3.51 -10.18 1.02
N LEU A 16 4.04 -11.17 0.28
CA LEU A 16 3.23 -12.18 -0.40
C LEU A 16 2.38 -13.02 0.56
N ARG A 17 2.88 -13.31 1.78
CA ARG A 17 2.14 -14.08 2.79
C ARG A 17 1.09 -13.26 3.56
N ARG A 18 1.06 -11.93 3.40
CA ARG A 18 -0.03 -11.07 3.92
C ARG A 18 -1.16 -10.90 2.91
N ASP A 19 -1.22 -11.75 1.88
CA ASP A 19 -2.17 -11.65 0.78
C ASP A 19 -3.63 -11.56 1.21
N GLU A 20 -4.10 -12.47 2.07
CA GLU A 20 -5.51 -12.46 2.51
C GLU A 20 -5.89 -11.14 3.18
N GLN A 21 -5.03 -10.62 4.06
CA GLN A 21 -5.26 -9.37 4.79
C GLN A 21 -5.20 -8.16 3.86
N ILE A 22 -4.14 -8.03 3.06
CA ILE A 22 -3.96 -6.88 2.17
C ILE A 22 -5.03 -6.86 1.08
N VAL A 23 -5.40 -8.00 0.50
CA VAL A 23 -6.47 -8.07 -0.51
C VAL A 23 -7.83 -7.70 0.09
N ALA A 24 -8.11 -8.13 1.33
CA ALA A 24 -9.34 -7.72 2.03
C ALA A 24 -9.39 -6.19 2.21
N ILE A 25 -8.32 -5.58 2.72
CA ILE A 25 -8.25 -4.12 2.90
C ILE A 25 -8.36 -3.38 1.56
N ILE A 26 -7.72 -3.88 0.49
CA ILE A 26 -7.84 -3.30 -0.85
C ILE A 26 -9.29 -3.29 -1.32
N ASN A 27 -9.97 -4.43 -1.26
CA ASN A 27 -11.33 -4.56 -1.79
C ASN A 27 -12.33 -3.75 -0.94
N GLU A 28 -12.17 -3.72 0.38
CA GLU A 28 -12.96 -2.84 1.24
C GLU A 28 -12.72 -1.36 0.92
N THR A 29 -11.47 -0.97 0.73
CA THR A 29 -11.11 0.41 0.33
C THR A 29 -11.76 0.76 -1.00
N ARG A 30 -11.75 -0.15 -1.97
CA ARG A 30 -12.39 0.03 -3.29
C ARG A 30 -13.91 0.17 -3.18
N ASP A 31 -14.57 -0.64 -2.35
CA ASP A 31 -16.01 -0.53 -2.10
C ASP A 31 -16.38 0.84 -1.52
N ARG A 32 -15.64 1.28 -0.50
CA ARG A 32 -15.89 2.56 0.17
C ARG A 32 -15.64 3.75 -0.75
N LEU A 33 -14.52 3.74 -1.49
CA LEU A 33 -14.23 4.78 -2.48
C LEU A 33 -15.25 4.77 -3.63
N GLY A 34 -15.68 3.59 -4.08
CA GLY A 34 -16.71 3.45 -5.10
C GLY A 34 -18.02 4.15 -4.71
N VAL A 35 -18.47 3.97 -3.47
CA VAL A 35 -19.63 4.70 -2.92
C VAL A 35 -19.39 6.20 -2.91
N LEU A 36 -18.24 6.67 -2.40
CA LEU A 36 -17.94 8.10 -2.27
C LEU A 36 -17.79 8.83 -3.61
N PHE A 37 -17.27 8.15 -4.62
CA PHE A 37 -17.09 8.70 -5.97
C PHE A 37 -18.22 8.33 -6.94
N GLU A 38 -19.29 7.69 -6.45
CA GLU A 38 -20.43 7.24 -7.25
C GLU A 38 -20.00 6.42 -8.49
N THR A 39 -19.01 5.54 -8.31
CA THR A 39 -18.43 4.71 -9.36
C THR A 39 -18.28 3.26 -8.89
N ASN A 40 -18.16 2.34 -9.85
CA ASN A 40 -17.70 0.99 -9.55
C ASN A 40 -16.18 0.93 -9.64
N VAL A 41 -15.53 0.27 -8.68
CA VAL A 41 -14.11 -0.07 -8.72
C VAL A 41 -14.01 -1.58 -8.53
N ASP A 42 -13.58 -2.28 -9.57
CA ASP A 42 -13.58 -3.75 -9.54
C ASP A 42 -12.71 -4.29 -8.42
N HIS A 43 -13.11 -5.39 -7.80
CA HIS A 43 -12.27 -6.09 -6.81
C HIS A 43 -11.06 -6.75 -7.48
N ILE A 44 -10.02 -7.01 -6.68
CA ILE A 44 -8.89 -7.84 -7.09
C ILE A 44 -8.91 -9.22 -6.45
N THR A 45 -8.18 -10.14 -7.08
CA THR A 45 -7.87 -11.46 -6.53
C THR A 45 -6.47 -11.51 -5.90
N ILE A 46 -6.22 -12.54 -5.09
CA ILE A 46 -4.88 -12.81 -4.51
C ILE A 46 -3.84 -13.01 -5.62
N GLU A 47 -4.19 -13.67 -6.71
CA GLU A 47 -3.27 -13.90 -7.84
C GLU A 47 -2.86 -12.58 -8.51
N GLN A 48 -3.78 -11.63 -8.65
CA GLN A 48 -3.47 -10.30 -9.18
C GLN A 48 -2.57 -9.52 -8.23
N TYR A 49 -2.83 -9.61 -6.93
CA TYR A 49 -1.95 -9.03 -5.90
C TYR A 49 -0.54 -9.62 -5.96
N HIS A 50 -0.39 -10.95 -5.96
CA HIS A 50 0.91 -11.62 -6.05
C HIS A 50 1.68 -11.23 -7.31
N ALA A 51 1.01 -11.19 -8.47
CA ALA A 51 1.63 -10.75 -9.71
C ALA A 51 2.15 -9.30 -9.59
N ALA A 52 1.37 -8.40 -9.01
CA ALA A 52 1.79 -7.01 -8.80
C ALA A 52 2.96 -6.89 -7.82
N VAL A 53 3.00 -7.70 -6.76
CA VAL A 53 4.14 -7.75 -5.82
C VAL A 53 5.40 -8.25 -6.54
N ILE A 54 5.31 -9.32 -7.32
CA ILE A 54 6.45 -9.85 -8.09
C ILE A 54 6.98 -8.81 -9.07
N ASP A 55 6.10 -8.14 -9.81
CA ASP A 55 6.44 -7.09 -10.77
C ASP A 55 7.08 -5.86 -10.11
N LEU A 56 6.63 -5.51 -8.90
CA LEU A 56 7.21 -4.43 -8.10
C LEU A 56 8.64 -4.78 -7.68
N PHE A 57 8.82 -5.98 -7.13
CA PHE A 57 10.12 -6.45 -6.62
C PHE A 57 11.13 -6.81 -7.71
N ALA A 58 10.71 -6.94 -8.97
CA ALA A 58 11.60 -7.02 -10.12
C ALA A 58 12.36 -5.70 -10.39
N ARG A 59 11.90 -4.57 -9.83
CA ARG A 59 12.52 -3.25 -9.98
C ARG A 59 13.41 -2.96 -8.78
N GLY A 60 14.71 -3.26 -8.89
CA GLY A 60 15.65 -3.26 -7.77
C GLY A 60 15.64 -1.99 -6.89
N ASP A 61 15.63 -0.81 -7.52
CA ASP A 61 15.63 0.47 -6.81
C ASP A 61 14.32 0.73 -6.05
N ILE A 62 13.19 0.23 -6.54
CA ILE A 62 11.90 0.33 -5.84
C ILE A 62 11.84 -0.73 -4.74
N ALA A 63 12.25 -1.96 -5.06
CA ALA A 63 12.22 -3.12 -4.16
C ALA A 63 12.99 -2.87 -2.86
N VAL A 64 14.17 -2.24 -2.94
CA VAL A 64 14.98 -1.94 -1.75
C VAL A 64 14.31 -0.91 -0.84
N ASN A 65 13.62 0.08 -1.40
CA ASN A 65 12.92 1.11 -0.63
C ASN A 65 11.65 0.54 0.03
N VAL A 66 10.85 -0.23 -0.71
CA VAL A 66 9.66 -0.92 -0.16
C VAL A 66 10.06 -1.85 0.98
N ALA A 67 11.12 -2.66 0.80
CA ALA A 67 11.62 -3.54 1.85
C ALA A 67 12.09 -2.76 3.10
N ALA A 68 12.74 -1.62 2.92
CA ALA A 68 13.18 -0.78 4.04
C ALA A 68 11.99 -0.18 4.80
N TYR A 69 11.01 0.41 4.09
CA TYR A 69 9.81 0.97 4.71
C TYR A 69 9.04 -0.08 5.51
N CYS A 70 8.75 -1.24 4.90
CA CYS A 70 8.03 -2.30 5.60
C CYS A 70 8.76 -2.75 6.87
N ARG A 71 10.09 -2.87 6.84
CA ARG A 71 10.85 -3.26 8.04
C ARG A 71 10.87 -2.19 9.11
N ILE A 72 11.00 -0.91 8.74
CA ILE A 72 10.97 0.19 9.69
C ILE A 72 9.61 0.21 10.39
N LEU A 73 8.53 0.23 9.62
CA LEU A 73 7.17 0.27 10.14
C LEU A 73 6.87 -0.91 11.08
N ARG A 74 7.27 -2.13 10.71
CA ARG A 74 7.10 -3.32 11.58
C ARG A 74 7.84 -3.23 12.90
N GLU A 75 8.98 -2.54 12.94
CA GLU A 75 9.81 -2.40 14.14
C GLU A 75 9.50 -1.10 14.90
N LEU A 76 8.66 -0.22 14.33
CA LEU A 76 8.33 1.09 14.88
C LEU A 76 7.16 0.98 15.84
N ASP A 77 7.37 1.43 17.07
CA ASP A 77 6.39 1.38 18.14
C ASP A 77 6.44 2.65 19.00
N VAL A 78 5.31 3.02 19.57
CA VAL A 78 5.19 4.14 20.51
C VAL A 78 4.27 3.77 21.66
N ALA A 79 4.65 4.19 22.87
CA ALA A 79 3.91 3.83 24.07
C ALA A 79 2.44 4.31 24.00
N GLY A 80 1.53 3.33 24.03
CA GLY A 80 0.09 3.57 24.05
C GLY A 80 -0.45 4.17 22.76
N ASP A 81 0.23 3.91 21.63
CA ASP A 81 -0.16 4.38 20.31
C ASP A 81 -0.56 5.87 20.32
N TYR A 82 0.37 6.70 20.82
CA TYR A 82 0.10 8.08 21.14
C TYR A 82 -0.31 8.87 19.88
N PRO A 83 -1.53 9.45 19.78
CA PRO A 83 -2.03 10.05 18.54
C PRO A 83 -1.26 11.27 18.01
N GLY A 84 -0.30 11.79 18.78
CA GLY A 84 0.61 12.85 18.34
C GLY A 84 1.94 12.34 17.76
N PHE A 85 2.15 11.02 17.77
CA PHE A 85 3.22 10.35 17.04
C PHE A 85 2.73 10.12 15.61
N ILE A 86 3.50 10.60 14.64
CA ILE A 86 3.08 10.67 13.22
C ILE A 86 4.17 10.15 12.27
N VAL A 87 5.16 9.43 12.82
CA VAL A 87 6.33 9.00 12.04
C VAL A 87 5.97 7.81 11.17
N ASP A 88 5.24 6.87 11.74
CA ASP A 88 4.53 5.78 11.06
C ASP A 88 3.62 6.28 9.94
N GLU A 89 2.81 7.31 10.19
CA GLU A 89 1.96 7.97 9.19
C GLU A 89 2.75 8.53 8.00
N ILE A 90 3.86 9.22 8.28
CA ILE A 90 4.76 9.72 7.23
C ILE A 90 5.32 8.54 6.42
N LEU A 91 5.79 7.49 7.09
CA LEU A 91 6.41 6.34 6.45
C LEU A 91 5.40 5.51 5.65
N GLY A 92 4.18 5.30 6.17
CA GLY A 92 3.08 4.62 5.50
C GLY A 92 2.67 5.36 4.24
N ARG A 93 2.53 6.69 4.32
CA ARG A 93 2.26 7.54 3.16
C ARG A 93 3.33 7.43 2.08
N GLU A 94 4.62 7.46 2.44
CA GLU A 94 5.71 7.31 1.48
C GLU A 94 5.82 5.88 0.91
N LEU A 95 5.50 4.86 1.71
CA LEU A 95 5.40 3.46 1.26
C LEU A 95 4.30 3.31 0.20
N ALA A 96 3.11 3.85 0.46
CA ALA A 96 1.98 3.79 -0.48
C ALA A 96 2.34 4.43 -1.83
N ALA A 97 2.95 5.63 -1.82
CA ALA A 97 3.46 6.29 -3.02
C ALA A 97 4.48 5.42 -3.77
N THR A 98 5.46 4.86 -3.05
CA THR A 98 6.53 4.04 -3.62
C THR A 98 5.99 2.78 -4.30
N VAL A 99 4.98 2.14 -3.71
CA VAL A 99 4.29 0.97 -4.30
C VAL A 99 3.49 1.36 -5.54
N ALA A 100 2.77 2.48 -5.49
CA ALA A 100 1.92 2.94 -6.59
C ALA A 100 2.71 3.32 -7.85
N GLY A 101 3.87 3.96 -7.68
CA GLY A 101 4.79 4.31 -8.76
C GLY A 101 4.96 5.82 -8.92
N GLU A 102 4.92 6.32 -10.15
CA GLU A 102 5.13 7.75 -10.44
C GLU A 102 3.81 8.54 -10.37
N GLN A 103 3.92 9.86 -10.50
CA GLN A 103 2.73 10.72 -10.62
C GLN A 103 1.94 10.38 -11.90
N PRO A 104 0.60 10.41 -11.85
CA PRO A 104 -0.24 10.89 -10.73
C PRO A 104 -0.55 9.84 -9.65
N LEU A 105 -0.14 8.57 -9.84
CA LEU A 105 -0.52 7.47 -8.95
C LEU A 105 0.12 7.61 -7.56
N ALA A 106 1.35 8.11 -7.48
CA ALA A 106 2.00 8.38 -6.21
C ALA A 106 1.14 9.25 -5.29
N LEU A 107 0.69 10.42 -5.77
CA LEU A 107 -0.13 11.33 -4.96
C LEU A 107 -1.48 10.71 -4.59
N LEU A 108 -2.12 10.00 -5.52
CA LEU A 108 -3.40 9.32 -5.25
C LEU A 108 -3.24 8.26 -4.17
N ALA A 109 -2.13 7.52 -4.15
CA ALA A 109 -1.86 6.52 -3.13
C ALA A 109 -1.60 7.14 -1.75
N GLN A 110 -0.92 8.28 -1.69
CA GLN A 110 -0.74 9.02 -0.43
C GLN A 110 -2.08 9.48 0.16
N ALA A 111 -2.99 9.97 -0.69
CA ALA A 111 -4.34 10.34 -0.24
C ALA A 111 -5.17 9.11 0.16
N THR A 112 -5.06 8.02 -0.61
CA THR A 112 -5.75 6.76 -0.31
C THR A 112 -5.26 6.14 0.99
N PHE A 113 -3.98 6.27 1.32
CA PHE A 113 -3.39 5.74 2.55
C PHE A 113 -4.14 6.24 3.78
N HIS A 114 -4.24 7.56 3.98
CA HIS A 114 -4.98 8.11 5.12
C HIS A 114 -6.48 7.75 5.13
N PHE A 115 -7.06 7.43 3.96
CA PHE A 115 -8.43 6.94 3.88
C PHE A 115 -8.56 5.47 4.28
N ALA A 116 -7.62 4.63 3.88
CA ALA A 116 -7.59 3.22 4.26
C ALA A 116 -7.25 3.08 5.75
N ASP A 117 -6.31 3.89 6.23
CA ASP A 117 -5.76 3.83 7.58
C ASP A 117 -6.82 3.98 8.68
N ILE A 118 -7.75 4.94 8.54
CA ILE A 118 -8.88 5.10 9.48
C ILE A 118 -9.83 3.89 9.57
N HIS A 119 -9.63 2.87 8.73
CA HIS A 119 -10.40 1.62 8.70
C HIS A 119 -9.54 0.38 9.00
N VAL A 120 -8.22 0.53 9.15
CA VAL A 120 -7.32 -0.53 9.59
C VAL A 120 -6.99 -0.28 11.06
N HIS A 121 -7.03 -1.33 11.86
CA HIS A 121 -6.70 -1.25 13.28
C HIS A 121 -5.78 -2.41 13.62
N GLY A 122 -4.65 -2.10 14.25
CA GLY A 122 -3.77 -3.10 14.85
C GLY A 122 -4.40 -3.75 16.09
N ASP A 123 -3.85 -4.90 16.48
CA ASP A 123 -4.13 -5.47 17.82
C ASP A 123 -3.42 -4.67 18.92
N GLU A 124 -3.93 -4.72 20.15
CA GLU A 124 -3.32 -4.08 21.34
C GLU A 124 -1.88 -4.55 21.61
N THR A 125 -1.48 -5.68 21.01
CA THR A 125 -0.15 -6.28 21.15
C THR A 125 0.77 -6.05 19.94
N GLU A 126 0.26 -5.47 18.85
CA GLU A 126 1.06 -5.11 17.68
C GLU A 126 1.76 -3.77 17.89
N ASN A 127 2.91 -3.61 17.23
CA ASN A 127 3.62 -2.34 17.23
C ASN A 127 2.81 -1.29 16.45
N ALA A 128 2.84 -0.04 16.90
CA ALA A 128 2.08 1.07 16.29
C ALA A 128 2.25 1.22 14.77
N GLY A 129 3.41 0.87 14.17
CA GLY A 129 3.58 1.00 12.72
C GLY A 129 3.00 -0.14 11.86
N VAL A 130 2.40 -1.18 12.45
CA VAL A 130 2.00 -2.40 11.71
C VAL A 130 0.71 -2.22 10.93
N ASP A 131 -0.29 -1.55 11.48
CA ASP A 131 -1.54 -1.22 10.78
C ASP A 131 -1.30 -0.18 9.68
N ASP A 132 -0.51 0.85 9.97
CA ASP A 132 -0.04 1.83 8.99
C ASP A 132 0.65 1.17 7.79
N LEU A 133 1.46 0.13 8.05
CA LEU A 133 2.08 -0.66 6.99
C LEU A 133 1.04 -1.35 6.11
N ASP A 134 0.02 -1.97 6.71
CA ASP A 134 -1.01 -2.68 5.97
C ASP A 134 -1.86 -1.73 5.15
N ALA A 135 -2.28 -0.61 5.75
CA ALA A 135 -2.99 0.47 5.08
C ALA A 135 -2.18 1.01 3.90
N ALA A 136 -0.87 1.21 4.08
CA ALA A 136 0.03 1.68 3.03
C ALA A 136 0.19 0.70 1.87
N LEU A 137 0.39 -0.60 2.17
CA LEU A 137 0.46 -1.63 1.14
C LEU A 137 -0.86 -1.70 0.37
N ALA A 138 -2.01 -1.68 1.06
CA ALA A 138 -3.31 -1.70 0.43
C ALA A 138 -3.54 -0.46 -0.45
N ALA A 139 -3.28 0.73 0.06
CA ALA A 139 -3.42 1.99 -0.68
C ALA A 139 -2.51 2.05 -1.91
N GLY A 140 -1.26 1.60 -1.78
CA GLY A 140 -0.32 1.52 -2.89
C GLY A 140 -0.77 0.55 -3.99
N PHE A 141 -1.12 -0.68 -3.60
CA PHE A 141 -1.53 -1.70 -4.57
C PHE A 141 -2.88 -1.42 -5.20
N GLN A 142 -3.89 -0.93 -4.45
CA GLN A 142 -5.19 -0.58 -5.03
C GLN A 142 -5.05 0.49 -6.11
N THR A 143 -4.16 1.47 -5.86
CA THR A 143 -3.88 2.57 -6.78
C THR A 143 -3.10 2.10 -8.01
N ARG A 144 -2.24 1.07 -7.85
CA ARG A 144 -1.44 0.48 -8.94
C ARG A 144 -2.24 -0.45 -9.83
N LEU A 145 -3.08 -1.31 -9.25
CA LEU A 145 -3.84 -2.35 -9.92
C LEU A 145 -5.00 -1.78 -10.76
N PRO A 146 -5.45 -2.49 -11.81
CA PRO A 146 -6.62 -2.09 -12.62
C PRO A 146 -7.93 -2.12 -11.80
N GLY A 147 -9.02 -1.62 -12.38
CA GLY A 147 -10.36 -1.56 -11.77
C GLY A 147 -10.98 -0.16 -11.74
N TRP A 148 -10.17 0.89 -11.92
CA TRP A 148 -10.65 2.26 -12.08
C TRP A 148 -10.87 2.57 -13.56
N SER A 149 -12.10 2.88 -13.95
CA SER A 149 -12.49 3.12 -15.35
C SER A 149 -11.64 4.18 -16.06
N TRP A 150 -11.25 5.25 -15.36
CA TRP A 150 -10.41 6.32 -15.92
C TRP A 150 -8.99 5.86 -16.28
N ARG A 151 -8.51 4.76 -15.67
CA ARG A 151 -7.20 4.16 -15.98
C ARG A 151 -7.25 3.18 -17.14
N GLU A 152 -8.44 2.75 -17.52
CA GLU A 152 -8.66 1.73 -18.56
C GLU A 152 -9.04 2.36 -19.91
N GLN A 153 -9.41 3.63 -19.92
CA GLN A 153 -9.81 4.37 -21.10
C GLN A 153 -8.71 5.34 -21.57
N LYS A 154 -8.73 5.71 -22.85
CA LYS A 154 -7.86 6.78 -23.37
C LYS A 154 -8.17 8.07 -22.62
N SER A 155 -7.14 8.76 -22.13
CA SER A 155 -7.33 10.03 -21.42
C SER A 155 -8.06 11.04 -22.32
N PRO A 156 -9.16 11.65 -21.87
CA PRO A 156 -9.86 12.69 -22.63
C PRO A 156 -9.04 13.98 -22.75
N PHE A 157 -7.94 14.09 -21.99
CA PHE A 157 -7.01 15.22 -22.03
C PHE A 157 -5.79 14.96 -22.93
N SER A 158 -5.71 13.80 -23.59
CA SER A 158 -4.69 13.56 -24.61
C SER A 158 -4.97 14.44 -25.82
N ILE A 159 -4.09 15.42 -26.07
CA ILE A 159 -4.11 16.25 -27.27
C ILE A 159 -3.18 15.58 -28.29
N GLU A 160 -3.69 15.30 -29.48
CA GLU A 160 -2.90 14.94 -30.66
C GLU A 160 -2.37 16.21 -31.36
#